data_AF-A0A7C7E9U8-F1
#
_entry.id   AF-A0A7C7E9U8-F1
#
_cell.length_a   1.000
_cell.length_b   1.000
_cell.length_c   1.000
_cell.angle_alpha   90.00
_cell.angle_beta   90.00
_cell.angle_gamma   90.00
#
_symmetry.space_group_name_H-M   'P 1'
#
loop_
_entity.id
_entity.type
_entity.pdbx_description
1 polymer ?
#
loop_
_entity_poly.entity_id
_entity_poly.type
_entity_poly.pdbx_seq_one_letter_code
_entity_poly.pdbx_strand_id
1 'polypeptide(L)'
;MRILNLCAINAVLALSLNLTNGFTGLFSLGTAGFMAVGAYTSALLTMPPSVKTMNFFMQPINPILLDINVHFLFALLIAGILSAFIGFLIGAPVLKLRGDYLAIAT
;
A
#
# COMPACT_ATOMS: atom_id res chain seq x y z
N MET A 1 -13.24 8.93 -15.85
CA MET A 1 -12.52 9.09 -14.56
C MET A 1 -11.70 7.88 -14.13
N ARG A 2 -12.22 6.64 -14.20
CA ARG A 2 -11.47 5.44 -13.73
C ARG A 2 -10.15 5.19 -14.47
N ILE A 3 -10.12 5.35 -15.80
CA ILE A 3 -8.91 5.16 -16.62
C ILE A 3 -7.83 6.17 -16.25
N LEU A 4 -8.20 7.45 -16.03
CA LEU A 4 -7.26 8.50 -15.64
C LEU A 4 -6.57 8.19 -14.31
N ASN A 5 -7.33 7.72 -13.31
CA ASN A 5 -6.76 7.33 -12.02
C ASN A 5 -5.79 6.15 -12.17
N LEU A 6 -6.13 5.14 -12.96
CA LEU A 6 -5.25 3.99 -13.23
C LEU A 6 -3.96 4.43 -13.94
N CYS A 7 -4.04 5.33 -14.90
CA CYS A 7 -2.87 5.91 -15.56
C CYS A 7 -1.97 6.66 -14.57
N ALA A 8 -2.54 7.50 -13.70
CA ALA A 8 -1.76 8.25 -12.70
C ALA A 8 -1.06 7.31 -11.70
N ILE A 9 -1.77 6.30 -11.21
CA ILE A 9 -1.23 5.30 -10.28
C ILE A 9 -0.08 4.51 -10.93
N ASN A 10 -0.28 4.02 -12.16
CA ASN A 10 0.75 3.28 -12.88
C ASN A 10 1.94 4.14 -13.27
N ALA A 11 1.75 5.43 -13.53
CA ALA A 11 2.85 6.37 -13.79
C ALA A 11 3.74 6.55 -12.55
N VAL A 12 3.14 6.70 -11.36
CA VAL A 12 3.89 6.79 -10.09
C VAL A 12 4.66 5.49 -9.82
N LEU A 13 4.04 4.33 -10.05
CA LEU A 13 4.70 3.03 -9.90
C LEU A 13 5.85 2.85 -10.90
N ALA A 14 5.64 3.21 -12.17
CA ALA A 14 6.68 3.16 -13.21
C ALA A 14 7.86 4.07 -12.88
N LEU A 15 7.62 5.28 -12.38
CA LEU A 15 8.68 6.19 -11.93
C LEU A 15 9.45 5.62 -10.73
N SER A 16 8.76 5.04 -9.76
CA SER A 16 9.38 4.44 -8.55
C SER A 16 10.28 3.26 -8.92
N LEU A 17 9.81 2.38 -9.81
CA LEU A 17 10.58 1.26 -10.34
C LEU A 17 11.74 1.72 -11.23
N ASN A 18 11.53 2.75 -12.06
CA ASN A 18 12.60 3.32 -12.87
C ASN A 18 13.71 3.92 -12.00
N LEU A 19 13.35 4.54 -10.86
CA LEU A 19 14.34 5.09 -9.95
C LEU A 19 15.24 3.98 -9.37
N THR A 20 14.61 2.90 -8.92
CA THR A 20 15.30 1.79 -8.26
C THR A 20 16.09 0.95 -9.27
N ASN A 21 15.42 0.43 -10.29
CA ASN A 21 16.04 -0.44 -11.30
C ASN A 21 17.00 0.33 -12.20
N GLY A 22 16.70 1.59 -12.51
CA GLY A 22 17.49 2.42 -13.42
C GLY A 22 18.75 3.00 -12.78
N PHE A 23 18.65 3.64 -11.61
CA PHE A 23 19.80 4.30 -10.99
C PHE A 23 20.59 3.42 -10.04
N THR A 24 19.93 2.48 -9.34
CA THR A 24 20.63 1.60 -8.37
C THR A 24 20.93 0.22 -8.93
N GLY A 25 20.32 -0.16 -10.06
CA GLY A 25 20.49 -1.48 -10.68
C GLY A 25 19.88 -2.63 -9.86
N LEU A 26 19.18 -2.33 -8.77
CA LEU A 26 18.52 -3.30 -7.90
C LEU A 26 17.08 -3.49 -8.35
N PHE A 27 16.68 -4.74 -8.53
CA PHE A 27 15.29 -5.10 -8.78
C PHE A 27 14.56 -5.23 -7.44
N SER A 28 13.48 -4.46 -7.22
CA SER A 28 12.67 -4.51 -5.99
C SER A 28 11.21 -4.82 -6.33
N LEU A 29 10.76 -6.00 -5.88
CA LEU A 29 9.39 -6.51 -6.02
C LEU A 29 8.44 -6.05 -4.90
N GLY A 30 8.98 -5.66 -3.74
CA GLY A 30 8.22 -5.22 -2.58
C GLY A 30 7.60 -3.82 -2.72
N THR A 31 8.01 -3.04 -3.73
CA THR A 31 7.32 -1.79 -4.12
C THR A 31 5.81 -2.01 -4.32
N ALA A 32 5.42 -3.11 -4.97
CA ALA A 32 4.01 -3.47 -5.16
C ALA A 32 3.33 -3.87 -3.84
N GLY A 33 4.05 -4.51 -2.92
CA GLY A 33 3.57 -4.89 -1.60
C GLY A 33 3.23 -3.68 -0.72
N PHE A 34 4.16 -2.72 -0.61
CA PHE A 34 3.94 -1.49 0.18
C PHE A 34 2.86 -0.60 -0.43
N MET A 35 2.77 -0.57 -1.76
CA MET A 35 1.68 0.08 -2.48
C MET A 35 0.32 -0.54 -2.13
N ALA A 36 0.22 -1.87 -2.12
CA ALA A 36 -1.01 -2.58 -1.76
C ALA A 36 -1.44 -2.26 -0.32
N VAL A 37 -0.52 -2.31 0.64
CA VAL A 37 -0.79 -1.97 2.05
C VAL A 37 -1.39 -0.56 2.18
N GLY A 38 -0.76 0.44 1.55
CA GLY A 38 -1.27 1.82 1.59
C GLY A 38 -2.62 1.99 0.89
N ALA A 39 -2.80 1.35 -0.26
CA ALA A 39 -4.05 1.38 -1.01
C ALA A 39 -5.22 0.76 -0.23
N TYR A 40 -5.02 -0.42 0.37
CA TYR A 40 -6.05 -1.08 1.19
C TYR A 40 -6.39 -0.28 2.45
N THR A 41 -5.37 0.27 3.12
CA THR A 41 -5.58 1.08 4.34
C THR A 41 -6.38 2.35 4.02
N SER A 42 -5.98 3.10 2.99
CA SER A 42 -6.70 4.32 2.58
C SER A 42 -8.11 4.03 2.05
N ALA A 43 -8.29 2.95 1.31
CA ALA A 43 -9.60 2.50 0.84
C ALA A 43 -10.53 2.16 2.01
N LEU A 44 -10.05 1.40 3.01
CA LEU A 44 -10.85 0.99 4.16
C LEU A 44 -11.31 2.19 5.02
N LEU A 45 -10.45 3.20 5.15
CA LEU A 45 -10.70 4.41 5.95
C LEU A 45 -11.59 5.44 5.24
N THR A 46 -11.56 5.48 3.91
CA THR A 46 -12.37 6.43 3.10
C THR A 46 -13.73 5.86 2.70
N MET A 47 -13.89 4.53 2.73
CA MET A 47 -15.10 3.87 2.26
C MET A 47 -16.32 4.18 3.14
N PRO A 48 -17.43 4.66 2.55
CA PRO A 48 -18.64 4.99 3.32
C PRO A 48 -19.28 3.73 3.94
N PRO A 49 -19.90 3.87 5.14
CA PRO A 49 -20.48 2.76 5.89
C PRO A 49 -21.55 1.97 5.11
N SER A 50 -22.26 2.63 4.18
CA SER A 50 -23.26 2.01 3.30
C SER A 50 -22.67 0.96 2.34
N VAL A 51 -21.45 1.15 1.84
CA VAL A 51 -20.77 0.22 0.93
C VAL A 51 -19.95 -0.81 1.71
N LYS A 52 -19.53 -0.47 2.93
CA LYS A 52 -18.84 -1.37 3.87
C LYS A 52 -19.75 -2.54 4.30
N THR A 53 -21.04 -2.27 4.49
CA THR A 53 -22.06 -3.27 4.85
C THR A 53 -22.47 -4.17 3.66
N MET A 54 -22.32 -3.68 2.42
CA MET A 54 -22.60 -4.47 1.20
C MET A 54 -21.47 -5.45 0.82
N ASN A 55 -20.28 -5.34 1.42
CA ASN A 55 -19.16 -6.25 1.14
C ASN A 55 -19.27 -7.54 1.95
N PHE A 56 -19.61 -8.64 1.26
CA PHE A 56 -19.77 -9.98 1.83
C PHE A 56 -18.48 -10.55 2.45
N PHE A 57 -17.29 -10.09 2.02
CA PHE A 57 -15.98 -10.57 2.49
C PHE A 57 -15.48 -9.96 3.81
N MET A 58 -16.20 -8.99 4.39
CA MET A 58 -15.77 -8.24 5.58
C MET A 58 -16.58 -8.57 6.86
N GLN A 59 -17.44 -9.58 6.86
CA GLN A 59 -18.11 -10.05 8.07
C GLN A 59 -17.26 -11.11 8.78
N PRO A 60 -16.91 -10.96 10.08
CA PRO A 60 -17.30 -9.92 11.03
C PRO A 60 -16.34 -8.72 11.01
N ILE A 61 -16.89 -7.52 10.81
CA ILE A 61 -16.13 -6.27 10.94
C ILE A 61 -16.17 -5.81 12.41
N ASN A 62 -15.04 -5.35 12.94
CA ASN A 62 -15.01 -4.75 14.28
C ASN A 62 -15.85 -3.45 14.26
N PRO A 63 -16.78 -3.22 15.21
CA PRO A 63 -17.67 -2.05 15.24
C PRO A 63 -16.95 -0.70 15.17
N ILE A 64 -15.70 -0.61 15.63
CA ILE A 64 -14.89 0.62 15.60
C ILE A 64 -14.57 1.07 14.17
N LEU A 65 -14.46 0.13 13.22
CA LEU A 65 -14.14 0.43 11.82
C LEU A 65 -15.38 0.74 10.97
N LEU A 66 -16.59 0.55 11.50
CA LEU A 66 -17.83 0.63 10.74
C LEU A 66 -18.22 2.10 10.49
N ASP A 67 -18.13 2.96 11.52
CA ASP A 67 -18.56 4.36 11.47
C ASP A 67 -17.46 5.38 11.12
N ILE A 68 -16.19 4.95 11.02
CA ILE A 68 -15.11 5.87 10.68
C ILE A 68 -15.16 6.21 9.19
N ASN A 69 -15.55 7.46 8.91
CA ASN A 69 -15.29 8.15 7.64
C ASN A 69 -14.30 9.29 7.92
N VAL A 70 -13.02 9.03 7.69
CA VAL A 70 -12.01 10.08 7.75
C VAL A 70 -11.85 10.74 6.39
N HIS A 71 -11.62 12.06 6.39
CA HIS A 71 -11.32 12.80 5.17
C HIS A 71 -10.10 12.18 4.46
N PHE A 72 -10.12 12.17 3.12
CA PHE A 72 -9.12 11.49 2.28
C PHE A 72 -7.66 11.80 2.69
N LEU A 73 -7.38 13.05 3.07
CA LEU A 73 -6.04 13.48 3.50
C LEU A 73 -5.57 12.77 4.78
N PHE A 74 -6.45 12.62 5.77
CA PHE A 74 -6.12 11.90 7.01
C PHE A 74 -5.98 10.40 6.76
N ALA A 75 -6.84 9.82 5.91
CA ALA A 75 -6.72 8.43 5.49
C ALA A 75 -5.39 8.16 4.77
N LEU A 76 -4.94 9.09 3.92
CA LEU A 76 -3.65 9.01 3.20
C LEU A 76 -2.47 9.04 4.17
N LEU A 77 -2.47 9.93 5.16
CA LEU A 77 -1.40 10.01 6.17
C LEU A 77 -1.33 8.75 7.03
N ILE A 78 -2.48 8.25 7.50
CA ILE A 78 -2.55 7.01 8.29
C ILE A 78 -2.06 5.82 7.45
N ALA A 79 -2.50 5.73 6.19
CA ALA A 79 -2.03 4.69 5.27
C ALA A 79 -0.52 4.76 5.03
N GLY A 80 0.04 5.98 4.91
CA GLY A 80 1.48 6.19 4.79
C GLY A 80 2.25 5.74 6.03
N ILE A 81 1.78 6.11 7.23
CA ILE A 81 2.39 5.69 8.50
C ILE A 81 2.34 4.16 8.64
N LEU A 82 1.20 3.54 8.32
CA LEU A 82 1.03 2.10 8.44
C LEU A 82 1.91 1.35 7.43
N SER A 83 2.00 1.83 6.20
CA SER A 83 2.90 1.28 5.18
C SER A 83 4.37 1.42 5.59
N ALA A 84 4.77 2.57 6.14
CA ALA A 84 6.11 2.78 6.68
C ALA A 84 6.43 1.85 7.86
N PHE A 85 5.46 1.62 8.75
CA PHE A 85 5.62 0.70 9.88
C PHE A 85 5.82 -0.75 9.40
N ILE A 86 5.01 -1.21 8.44
CA ILE A 86 5.18 -2.54 7.84
C ILE A 86 6.52 -2.64 7.10
N GLY A 87 6.90 -1.59 6.36
CA GLY A 87 8.21 -1.51 5.71
C GLY A 87 9.37 -1.58 6.68
N PHE A 88 9.27 -0.93 7.83
CA PHE A 88 10.28 -1.02 8.89
C PHE A 88 10.39 -2.43 9.47
N LEU A 89 9.24 -3.07 9.74
CA LEU A 89 9.19 -4.41 10.32
C LEU A 89 9.78 -5.47 9.36
N ILE A 90 9.50 -5.35 8.06
CA ILE A 90 10.01 -6.25 7.01
C ILE A 90 11.44 -5.89 6.60
N GLY A 91 11.85 -4.62 6.71
CA GLY A 91 13.21 -4.19 6.40
C GLY A 91 14.26 -4.92 7.24
N ALA A 92 14.02 -5.08 8.55
CA ALA A 92 14.96 -5.74 9.47
C ALA A 92 15.37 -7.18 9.07
N PRO A 93 14.45 -8.10 8.69
CA PRO A 93 14.82 -9.41 8.16
C PRO A 93 15.40 -9.34 6.74
N VAL A 94 14.93 -8.41 5.89
CA VAL A 94 15.42 -8.26 4.51
C VAL A 94 16.89 -7.88 4.46
N LEU A 95 17.35 -6.98 5.33
CA LEU A 95 18.76 -6.58 5.47
C LEU A 95 19.71 -7.76 5.77
N LYS A 96 19.19 -8.91 6.23
CA LYS A 96 19.98 -10.12 6.51
C LYS A 96 20.16 -11.01 5.27
N LEU A 97 19.42 -10.76 4.19
CA LEU A 97 19.50 -11.50 2.94
C LEU A 97 20.64 -10.94 2.06
N ARG A 98 21.24 -11.79 1.23
CA ARG A 98 22.33 -11.42 0.31
C ARG A 98 22.02 -11.85 -1.11
N GLY A 99 22.51 -11.07 -2.08
CA GLY A 99 22.37 -11.38 -3.50
C GLY A 99 20.92 -11.40 -3.96
N ASP A 100 20.55 -12.40 -4.77
CA ASP A 100 19.25 -12.50 -5.42
C ASP A 100 18.08 -12.64 -4.44
N TYR A 101 18.34 -13.20 -3.25
CA TYR A 101 17.32 -13.32 -2.19
C TYR A 101 16.91 -11.96 -1.61
N LEU A 102 17.80 -10.96 -1.65
CA LEU A 102 17.45 -9.59 -1.26
C LEU A 102 16.46 -9.01 -2.26
N ALA A 103 16.74 -9.14 -3.55
CA ALA A 103 15.90 -8.60 -4.63
C ALA A 103 14.49 -9.23 -4.69
N ILE A 104 14.35 -10.49 -4.29
CA ILE A 104 13.05 -11.16 -4.18
C ILE A 104 12.24 -10.67 -2.96
N ALA A 105 12.92 -10.30 -1.88
CA ALA A 105 12.29 -9.94 -0.62
C ALA A 105 12.03 -8.42 -0.45
N THR A 106 12.82 -7.57 -1.11
CA THR A 106 12.65 -6.11 -1.22
C THR A 106 11.67 -5.73 -2.30
#